data_AF-A0A2P0QLJ1-F1
#
_entry.id   AF-A0A2P0QLJ1-F1
#
_cell.length_a   1.000
_cell.length_b   1.000
_cell.length_c   1.000
_cell.angle_alpha   90.00
_cell.angle_beta   90.00
_cell.angle_gamma   90.00
#
_symmetry.space_group_name_H-M   'P 1'
#
loop_
_entity.id
_entity.type
_entity.pdbx_description
1 polymer ?
#
loop_
_entity_poly.entity_id
_entity_poly.type
_entity_poly.pdbx_seq_one_letter_code
_entity_poly.pdbx_strand_id
1 'polypeptide(L)'
;NPFRFEMANIREQNSWVHMHDHDGSTEKAKDAIRIAVAKAALLEDLFPKTVPVEHAAMVVGAGVAGMQAALDLAAAGIKTYLIESTPSIGGRMSQLDKTFPTLDCSQCILTPKMVDVGRSELIDLMTYSEVDAVEGYIGNFDVTI
;
A
#
# COMPACT_ATOMS: atom_id res chain seq x y z
N ASN A 1 -19.86 2.34 21.11
CA ASN A 1 -18.46 1.91 20.95
C ASN A 1 -18.32 1.27 19.56
N PRO A 2 -17.35 1.65 18.70
CA PRO A 2 -17.23 1.09 17.34
C PRO A 2 -16.95 -0.42 17.31
N PHE A 3 -16.42 -0.98 18.40
CA PHE A 3 -16.16 -2.41 18.56
C PHE A 3 -17.40 -3.19 19.05
N ARG A 4 -18.55 -2.52 19.26
CA ARG A 4 -19.87 -3.15 19.46
C ARG A 4 -20.58 -3.38 18.12
N PHE A 5 -19.83 -3.78 17.12
CA PHE A 5 -20.31 -4.08 15.78
C PHE A 5 -19.75 -5.44 15.35
N GLU A 6 -20.62 -6.31 14.85
CA GLU A 6 -20.25 -7.61 14.28
C GLU A 6 -20.83 -7.72 12.87
N MET A 7 -20.01 -8.14 11.91
CA MET A 7 -20.41 -8.27 10.51
C MET A 7 -20.64 -9.74 10.16
N ALA A 8 -21.84 -10.07 9.69
CA ALA A 8 -22.12 -11.35 9.05
C ALA A 8 -21.92 -11.24 7.54
N ASN A 9 -20.90 -11.90 6.97
CA ASN A 9 -20.70 -11.92 5.53
C ASN A 9 -21.64 -12.95 4.87
N ILE A 10 -22.76 -12.48 4.36
CA ILE A 10 -23.73 -13.30 3.62
C ILE A 10 -23.64 -13.12 2.09
N ARG A 11 -22.60 -12.44 1.59
CA ARG A 11 -22.40 -12.22 0.16
C ARG A 11 -21.27 -13.06 -0.40
N GLU A 12 -20.02 -12.68 -0.17
CA GLU A 12 -18.85 -13.41 -0.66
C GLU A 12 -18.79 -14.84 -0.10
N GLN A 13 -19.17 -15.01 1.17
CA GLN A 13 -19.12 -16.31 1.84
C GLN A 13 -20.42 -17.10 1.73
N ASN A 14 -21.44 -16.53 1.07
CA ASN A 14 -22.74 -17.18 0.92
C ASN A 14 -23.35 -16.96 -0.46
N SER A 15 -24.07 -15.86 -0.70
CA SER A 15 -24.88 -15.71 -1.92
C SER A 15 -24.09 -15.86 -3.23
N TRP A 16 -22.81 -15.46 -3.29
CA TRP A 16 -21.98 -15.59 -4.49
C TRP A 16 -21.43 -17.00 -4.72
N VAL A 17 -21.35 -17.83 -3.69
CA VAL A 17 -20.79 -19.19 -3.81
C VAL A 17 -21.88 -20.28 -3.79
N HIS A 18 -23.12 -19.93 -3.40
CA HIS A 18 -24.30 -20.82 -3.42
C HIS A 18 -25.37 -20.31 -4.39
N MET A 19 -24.96 -19.78 -5.55
CA MET A 19 -25.87 -19.17 -6.53
C MET A 19 -26.93 -20.11 -7.08
N HIS A 20 -26.70 -21.42 -6.99
CA HIS A 20 -27.59 -22.45 -7.52
C HIS A 20 -28.34 -23.23 -6.42
N ASP A 21 -28.09 -22.92 -5.15
CA ASP A 21 -28.75 -23.54 -4.00
C ASP A 21 -29.30 -22.43 -3.09
N HIS A 22 -30.43 -21.85 -3.48
CA HIS A 22 -31.03 -20.72 -2.77
C HIS A 22 -31.55 -21.09 -1.38
N ASP A 23 -32.09 -22.30 -1.22
CA ASP A 23 -32.64 -22.76 0.05
C ASP A 23 -31.50 -23.05 1.03
N GLY A 24 -30.46 -23.77 0.61
CA GLY A 24 -29.26 -24.01 1.43
C GLY A 24 -28.51 -22.72 1.74
N SER A 25 -28.40 -21.80 0.78
CA SER A 25 -27.84 -20.46 0.98
C SER A 25 -28.62 -19.67 2.03
N THR A 26 -29.95 -19.76 2.03
CA THR A 26 -30.82 -19.08 2.99
C THR A 26 -30.64 -19.62 4.41
N GLU A 27 -30.61 -20.94 4.58
CA GLU A 27 -30.36 -21.56 5.89
C GLU A 27 -28.96 -21.22 6.40
N LYS A 28 -27.95 -21.27 5.54
CA LYS A 28 -26.59 -20.84 5.88
C LYS A 28 -26.53 -19.36 6.28
N ALA A 29 -27.29 -18.49 5.62
CA ALA A 29 -27.36 -17.06 5.98
C ALA A 29 -27.92 -16.87 7.39
N LYS A 30 -29.00 -17.58 7.73
CA LYS A 30 -29.61 -17.54 9.07
C LYS A 30 -28.61 -17.97 10.13
N ASP A 31 -27.84 -19.03 9.86
CA ASP A 31 -26.80 -19.52 10.76
C ASP A 31 -25.67 -18.51 10.94
N ALA A 32 -25.17 -17.93 9.84
CA ALA A 32 -24.13 -16.90 9.89
C ALA A 32 -24.58 -15.66 10.71
N ILE A 33 -25.84 -15.23 10.52
CA ILE A 33 -26.43 -14.15 11.31
C ILE A 33 -26.55 -14.54 12.78
N ARG A 34 -27.02 -15.77 13.08
CA ARG A 34 -27.15 -16.26 14.45
C ARG A 34 -25.81 -16.31 15.17
N ILE A 35 -24.74 -16.74 14.50
CA ILE A 35 -23.38 -16.75 15.03
C ILE A 35 -22.90 -15.32 15.30
N ALA A 36 -23.10 -14.40 14.35
CA ALA A 36 -22.74 -13.00 14.52
C ALA A 36 -23.49 -12.35 15.70
N VAL A 37 -24.79 -12.61 15.85
CA VAL A 37 -25.59 -12.13 16.99
C VAL A 37 -25.09 -12.72 18.31
N ALA A 38 -24.76 -14.02 18.34
CA ALA A 38 -24.23 -14.66 19.55
C ALA A 38 -22.90 -14.04 19.99
N LYS A 39 -22.00 -13.72 19.04
CA LYS A 39 -20.76 -12.99 19.33
C LYS A 39 -21.05 -11.54 19.74
N ALA A 40 -21.96 -10.87 19.04
CA ALA A 40 -22.34 -9.48 19.33
C ALA A 40 -22.86 -9.29 20.77
N ALA A 41 -23.59 -10.27 21.30
CA ALA A 41 -24.07 -10.27 22.68
C ALA A 41 -22.94 -10.29 23.72
N LEU A 42 -21.74 -10.77 23.35
CA LEU A 42 -20.57 -10.87 24.21
C LEU A 42 -19.48 -9.83 23.88
N LEU A 43 -19.73 -8.90 22.95
CA LEU A 43 -18.77 -7.85 22.64
C LEU A 43 -18.54 -6.95 23.85
N GLU A 44 -17.32 -6.43 23.94
CA GLU A 44 -16.92 -5.49 24.98
C GLU A 44 -16.55 -4.14 24.36
N ASP A 45 -16.54 -3.13 25.22
CA ASP A 45 -16.10 -1.81 24.80
C ASP A 45 -14.58 -1.79 24.71
N LEU A 46 -14.05 -1.53 23.52
CA LEU A 46 -12.63 -1.31 23.30
C LEU A 46 -12.37 0.15 22.93
N PHE A 47 -11.18 0.63 23.23
CA PHE A 47 -10.79 2.01 22.96
C PHE A 47 -9.64 2.00 21.97
N PRO A 48 -9.75 2.74 20.84
CA PRO A 48 -8.65 2.85 19.89
C PRO A 48 -7.41 3.41 20.60
N LYS A 49 -6.26 2.79 20.35
CA LYS A 49 -4.98 3.33 20.81
C LYS A 49 -4.49 4.34 19.78
N THR A 50 -4.17 5.54 20.23
CA THR A 50 -3.43 6.52 19.43
C THR A 50 -1.95 6.17 19.52
N VAL A 51 -1.29 6.09 18.38
CA VAL A 51 0.14 5.87 18.27
C VAL A 51 0.77 7.05 17.50
N PRO A 52 2.01 7.45 17.84
CA PRO A 52 2.71 8.45 17.04
C PRO A 52 2.97 7.89 15.63
N VAL A 53 3.17 8.78 14.67
CA VAL A 53 3.52 8.42 13.30
C VAL A 53 4.83 9.14 12.99
N GLU A 54 5.86 8.37 12.65
CA GLU A 54 7.12 8.92 12.17
C GLU A 54 6.86 9.73 10.90
N HIS A 55 7.36 10.98 10.85
CA HIS A 55 7.12 11.88 9.71
C HIS A 55 8.11 11.61 8.57
N ALA A 56 8.14 10.34 8.15
CA ALA A 56 8.96 9.85 7.06
C ALA A 56 8.22 8.75 6.29
N ALA A 57 8.63 8.54 5.05
CA ALA A 57 8.11 7.50 4.17
C ALA A 57 9.26 6.70 3.56
N MET A 58 9.01 5.44 3.22
CA MET A 58 9.93 4.63 2.42
C MET A 58 9.23 4.16 1.16
N VAL A 59 9.91 4.30 0.02
CA VAL A 59 9.47 3.86 -1.30
C VAL A 59 10.43 2.78 -1.79
N VAL A 60 9.92 1.60 -2.11
CA VAL A 60 10.71 0.48 -2.62
C VAL A 60 10.51 0.36 -4.14
N GLY A 61 11.61 0.52 -4.87
CA GLY A 61 11.69 0.53 -6.33
C GLY A 61 11.66 1.95 -6.91
N ALA A 62 12.75 2.36 -7.57
CA ALA A 62 12.91 3.68 -8.18
C ALA A 62 12.60 3.68 -9.69
N GLY A 63 11.55 2.98 -10.10
CA GLY A 63 10.92 3.16 -11.41
C GLY A 63 10.17 4.50 -11.50
N VAL A 64 9.53 4.78 -12.64
CA VAL A 64 8.75 6.02 -12.83
C VAL A 64 7.70 6.26 -11.73
N ALA A 65 7.04 5.19 -11.25
CA ALA A 65 6.04 5.27 -10.19
C ALA A 65 6.66 5.63 -8.84
N GLY A 66 7.75 4.95 -8.44
CA GLY A 66 8.40 5.19 -7.16
C GLY A 66 9.10 6.55 -7.10
N MET A 67 9.75 6.96 -8.18
CA MET A 67 10.32 8.31 -8.28
C MET A 67 9.25 9.39 -8.16
N GLN A 68 8.10 9.22 -8.82
CA GLN A 68 7.00 10.17 -8.70
C GLN A 68 6.46 10.23 -7.26
N ALA A 69 6.21 9.08 -6.63
CA ALA A 69 5.76 9.02 -5.25
C ALA A 69 6.75 9.72 -4.30
N ALA A 70 8.05 9.49 -4.47
CA ALA A 70 9.08 10.10 -3.64
C ALA A 70 9.16 11.62 -3.84
N LEU A 71 9.04 12.10 -5.09
CA LEU A 71 8.99 13.54 -5.39
C LEU A 71 7.75 14.21 -4.78
N ASP A 72 6.58 13.58 -4.86
CA ASP A 72 5.34 14.13 -4.31
C ASP A 72 5.38 14.19 -2.78
N LEU A 73 5.93 13.15 -2.12
CA LEU A 73 6.14 13.13 -0.67
C LEU A 73 7.14 14.20 -0.23
N ALA A 74 8.26 14.34 -0.95
CA ALA A 74 9.25 15.38 -0.69
C ALA A 74 8.65 16.79 -0.89
N ALA A 75 7.84 17.00 -1.93
CA ALA A 75 7.14 18.27 -2.17
C ALA A 75 6.13 18.60 -1.05
N ALA A 76 5.56 17.57 -0.39
CA ALA A 76 4.73 17.73 0.80
C ALA A 76 5.53 17.92 2.10
N GLY A 77 6.87 17.96 2.04
CA GLY A 77 7.75 18.15 3.20
C GLY A 77 8.02 16.87 4.01
N ILE A 78 7.73 15.69 3.45
CA ILE A 78 7.93 14.40 4.12
C ILE A 78 9.30 13.83 3.72
N LYS A 79 10.14 13.50 4.73
CA LYS A 79 11.42 12.84 4.50
C LYS A 79 11.16 11.47 3.85
N THR A 80 11.80 11.20 2.72
CA THR A 80 11.53 9.99 1.95
C THR A 80 12.80 9.19 1.71
N TYR A 81 12.79 7.91 2.07
CA TYR A 81 13.83 6.95 1.71
C TYR A 81 13.40 6.26 0.41
N LEU A 82 14.22 6.31 -0.63
CA LEU A 82 13.93 5.67 -1.92
C LEU A 82 14.95 4.56 -2.18
N ILE A 83 14.49 3.32 -2.13
CA ILE A 83 15.33 2.12 -2.22
C ILE A 83 15.24 1.55 -3.64
N GLU A 84 16.38 1.28 -4.27
CA GLU A 84 16.45 0.67 -5.60
C GLU A 84 17.46 -0.48 -5.63
N SER A 85 16.97 -1.66 -6.01
CA SER A 85 17.76 -2.90 -6.10
C SER A 85 18.91 -2.82 -7.12
N THR A 86 18.71 -2.09 -8.21
CA THR A 86 19.70 -2.00 -9.29
C THR A 86 20.63 -0.80 -9.09
N PRO A 87 21.79 -0.75 -9.77
CA PRO A 87 22.72 0.38 -9.64
C PRO A 87 22.17 1.73 -10.10
N SER A 88 21.04 1.75 -10.82
CA SER A 88 20.48 2.97 -11.42
C SER A 88 18.96 2.99 -11.33
N ILE A 89 18.41 4.18 -11.10
CA ILE A 89 16.97 4.44 -11.09
C ILE A 89 16.40 4.53 -12.52
N GLY A 90 15.08 4.58 -12.65
CA GLY A 90 14.35 4.69 -13.92
C GLY A 90 13.56 3.44 -14.31
N GLY A 91 13.90 2.28 -13.74
CA GLY A 91 13.19 1.02 -13.95
C GLY A 91 13.07 0.62 -15.42
N ARG A 92 11.97 -0.03 -15.80
CA ARG A 92 11.76 -0.47 -17.20
C ARG A 92 11.59 0.69 -18.19
N MET A 93 11.10 1.84 -17.73
CA MET A 93 10.85 2.98 -18.60
C MET A 93 12.13 3.52 -19.22
N SER A 94 13.27 3.41 -18.51
CA SER A 94 14.56 3.85 -19.03
C SER A 94 15.06 2.99 -20.21
N GLN A 95 14.51 1.79 -20.38
CA GLN A 95 14.86 0.84 -21.45
C GLN A 95 14.01 1.05 -22.71
N LEU A 96 12.95 1.85 -22.64
CA LEU A 96 12.07 2.12 -23.77
C LEU A 96 12.69 3.18 -24.68
N ASP A 97 12.49 3.09 -25.99
CA ASP A 97 12.82 4.18 -26.92
C ASP A 97 11.77 5.30 -26.82
N LYS A 98 10.50 4.94 -27.00
CA LYS A 98 9.37 5.88 -27.02
C LYS A 98 8.20 5.43 -26.16
N THR A 99 7.36 6.38 -25.75
CA THR A 99 6.15 6.14 -24.97
C THR A 99 4.90 6.49 -25.75
N PHE A 100 3.99 5.52 -25.92
CA PHE A 100 2.67 5.79 -26.48
C PHE A 100 1.81 6.59 -25.47
N PRO A 101 0.80 7.36 -25.93
CA PRO A 101 0.41 7.58 -27.32
C PRO A 101 1.17 8.74 -28.01
N THR A 102 1.89 9.56 -27.26
CA THR A 102 2.55 10.77 -27.80
C THR A 102 3.78 10.47 -28.64
N LEU A 103 4.36 9.27 -28.50
CA LEU A 103 5.60 8.84 -29.15
C LEU A 103 6.81 9.70 -28.76
N ASP A 104 6.74 10.32 -27.58
CA ASP A 104 7.88 11.01 -26.97
C ASP A 104 8.99 10.03 -26.64
N CYS A 105 10.24 10.50 -26.68
CA CYS A 105 11.37 9.74 -26.16
C CYS A 105 11.22 9.52 -24.65
N SER A 106 11.39 8.28 -24.18
CA SER A 106 11.19 7.92 -22.77
C SER A 106 12.10 8.73 -21.84
N GLN A 107 13.35 8.93 -22.25
CA GLN A 107 14.36 9.67 -21.51
C GLN A 107 14.00 11.16 -21.40
N CYS A 108 13.32 11.74 -22.40
CA CYS A 108 12.92 13.15 -22.36
C CYS A 108 11.98 13.47 -21.19
N ILE A 109 11.18 12.51 -20.75
CA ILE A 109 10.24 12.68 -19.63
C ILE A 109 10.72 12.02 -18.33
N LEU A 110 11.57 11.00 -18.42
CA LEU A 110 12.08 10.26 -17.26
C LEU A 110 13.31 10.92 -16.64
N THR A 111 14.27 11.33 -17.46
CA THR A 111 15.56 11.87 -16.99
C THR A 111 15.41 13.12 -16.11
N PRO A 112 14.50 14.08 -16.39
CA PRO A 112 14.26 15.18 -15.46
C PRO A 112 13.87 14.70 -14.07
N LYS A 113 12.98 13.70 -13.96
CA LYS A 113 12.57 13.11 -12.67
C LYS A 113 13.73 12.42 -11.96
N MET A 114 14.57 11.69 -12.70
CA MET A 114 15.76 11.04 -12.13
C MET A 114 16.70 12.08 -11.53
N VAL A 115 16.89 13.21 -12.20
CA VAL A 115 17.72 14.32 -11.71
C VAL A 115 17.08 14.99 -10.50
N ASP A 116 15.78 15.24 -10.52
CA ASP A 116 15.06 15.86 -9.40
C ASP A 116 15.12 14.99 -8.14
N VAL A 117 14.96 13.68 -8.29
CA VAL A 117 15.12 12.71 -7.20
C VAL A 117 16.52 12.80 -6.59
N GLY A 118 17.56 12.76 -7.44
CA GLY A 118 18.95 12.81 -6.98
C GLY A 118 19.39 14.15 -6.39
N ARG A 119 18.62 15.23 -6.59
CA ARG A 119 18.93 16.58 -6.07
C ARG A 119 18.10 16.96 -4.84
N SER A 120 17.02 16.25 -4.56
CA SER A 120 16.12 16.59 -3.46
C SER A 120 16.78 16.28 -2.11
N GLU A 121 16.90 17.30 -1.25
CA GLU A 121 17.43 17.14 0.12
C GLU A 121 16.51 16.30 1.02
N LEU A 122 15.23 16.19 0.65
CA LEU A 122 14.24 15.39 1.38
C LEU A 122 14.17 13.94 0.90
N ILE A 123 14.93 13.55 -0.14
CA ILE A 123 14.96 12.18 -0.63
C ILE A 123 16.35 11.57 -0.37
N ASP A 124 16.39 10.55 0.48
CA ASP A 124 17.57 9.69 0.63
C ASP A 124 17.46 8.54 -0.36
N LEU A 125 18.14 8.71 -1.50
CA LEU A 125 18.21 7.70 -2.55
C LEU A 125 19.30 6.65 -2.21
N MET A 126 18.90 5.39 -2.15
CA MET A 126 19.80 4.24 -1.96
C MET A 126 19.67 3.31 -3.15
N THR A 127 20.61 3.41 -4.10
CA THR A 127 20.71 2.46 -5.22
C THR A 127 21.54 1.25 -4.82
N TYR A 128 21.40 0.17 -5.59
CA TYR A 128 22.04 -1.10 -5.31
C TYR A 128 21.80 -1.61 -3.88
N SER A 129 20.57 -1.38 -3.39
CA SER A 129 20.13 -1.67 -2.03
C SER A 129 18.76 -2.35 -2.07
N GLU A 130 18.50 -3.31 -1.18
CA GLU A 130 17.24 -4.05 -1.12
C GLU A 130 16.71 -4.04 0.31
N VAL A 131 15.39 -4.10 0.51
CA VAL A 131 14.84 -4.23 1.87
C VAL A 131 14.91 -5.69 2.29
N ASP A 132 15.65 -5.98 3.35
CA ASP A 132 15.81 -7.33 3.91
C ASP A 132 14.67 -7.68 4.88
N ALA A 133 14.32 -6.76 5.76
CA ALA A 133 13.29 -6.99 6.79
C ALA A 133 12.48 -5.72 7.10
N VAL A 134 11.19 -5.91 7.39
CA VAL A 134 10.27 -4.86 7.86
C VAL A 134 9.55 -5.35 9.10
N GLU A 135 9.76 -4.68 10.21
CA GLU A 135 9.12 -4.95 11.50
C GLU A 135 8.28 -3.75 11.95
N GLY A 136 7.42 -3.96 12.95
CA GLY A 136 6.57 -2.92 13.52
C GLY A 136 5.17 -2.85 12.92
N TYR A 137 4.57 -1.65 12.94
CA TYR A 137 3.19 -1.41 12.51
C TYR A 137 3.03 0.01 11.96
N ILE A 138 1.83 0.34 11.48
CA ILE A 138 1.55 1.62 10.82
C ILE A 138 2.09 2.83 11.61
N GLY A 139 2.97 3.60 10.96
CA GLY A 139 3.62 4.78 11.52
C GLY A 139 4.83 4.53 12.43
N ASN A 140 5.14 3.27 12.76
CA ASN A 140 6.25 2.87 13.63
C ASN A 140 6.90 1.61 13.04
N PHE A 141 7.60 1.78 11.92
CA PHE A 141 8.29 0.70 11.23
C PHE A 141 9.79 0.75 11.51
N ASP A 142 10.37 -0.41 11.77
CA ASP A 142 11.82 -0.62 11.81
C ASP A 142 12.20 -1.42 10.56
N VAL A 143 13.03 -0.84 9.70
CA VAL A 143 13.36 -1.42 8.38
C VAL A 143 14.86 -1.67 8.27
N THR A 144 15.22 -2.87 7.83
CA THR A 144 16.59 -3.26 7.50
C THR A 144 16.78 -3.26 5.98
N ILE A 145 17.83 -2.58 5.53
CA ILE A 145 18.23 -2.42 4.12
C ILE A 145 19.60 -3.07 3.94
#